data_AF-A0A413M211-F1
#
_entry.id   AF-A0A413M211-F1
#
_cell.length_a   1.000
_cell.length_b   1.000
_cell.length_c   1.000
_cell.angle_alpha   90.00
_cell.angle_beta   90.00
_cell.angle_gamma   90.00
#
_symmetry.space_group_name_H-M   'P 1'
#
loop_
_entity.id
_entity.type
_entity.pdbx_description
1 polymer ?
#
loop_
_entity_poly.entity_id
_entity_poly.type
_entity_poly.pdbx_seq_one_letter_code
_entity_poly.pdbx_strand_id
1 'polypeptide(L)'
;MGLVMGARFSQKMVACGAGVITLTIAPDGGIYPCLNLYDGQFEFCNIFDEDFKEKYEKSDIRKEFQKLNISQINEDCAKCNIKFLCGGRCRGETFQVTNDVKAKYPYCSEWKKAMEKIFWILVEYPELGENKFSQINKNTSEYLNLWH
;
A
#
# COMPACT_ATOMS: atom_id res chain seq x y z
N MET A 1 -5.36 -6.20 7.42
CA MET A 1 -5.42 -4.80 7.87
C MET A 1 -5.41 -3.76 6.73
N GLY A 2 -4.65 -3.94 5.63
CA GLY A 2 -4.44 -2.88 4.61
C GLY A 2 -5.66 -2.40 3.80
N LEU A 3 -6.62 -3.28 3.47
CA LEU A 3 -7.85 -2.89 2.74
C LEU A 3 -8.78 -1.99 3.58
N VAL A 4 -8.76 -2.15 4.91
CA VAL A 4 -9.63 -1.40 5.83
C VAL A 4 -9.03 -0.02 6.17
N MET A 5 -7.70 0.12 6.14
CA MET A 5 -7.03 1.43 6.31
C MET A 5 -7.10 2.30 5.06
N GLY A 6 -7.00 1.70 3.86
CA GLY A 6 -7.18 2.41 2.59
C GLY A 6 -8.56 3.06 2.48
N ALA A 7 -9.63 2.36 2.86
CA ALA A 7 -10.98 2.91 2.88
C ALA A 7 -11.24 3.94 4.00
N ARG A 8 -10.36 4.06 5.00
CA ARG A 8 -10.60 4.86 6.22
C ARG A 8 -10.09 6.30 6.16
N PHE A 9 -9.08 6.62 5.35
CA PHE A 9 -8.42 7.94 5.40
C PHE A 9 -8.18 8.60 4.04
N SER A 10 -8.22 7.84 2.95
CA SER A 10 -8.03 8.36 1.60
C SER A 10 -8.90 7.57 0.64
N GLN A 11 -9.83 8.22 -0.05
CA GLN A 11 -10.54 7.59 -1.17
C GLN A 11 -9.59 7.15 -2.31
N LYS A 12 -8.29 7.45 -2.19
CA LYS A 12 -7.25 7.23 -3.20
C LYS A 12 -6.05 6.47 -2.63
N MET A 13 -6.00 5.16 -2.85
CA MET A 13 -4.81 4.35 -2.60
C MET A 13 -3.79 4.56 -3.73
N VAL A 14 -2.68 5.24 -3.41
CA VAL A 14 -1.62 5.54 -4.40
C VAL A 14 -0.53 4.48 -4.45
N ALA A 15 -0.34 3.69 -3.39
CA ALA A 15 0.64 2.61 -3.31
C ALA A 15 0.26 1.62 -2.18
N CYS A 16 1.00 0.52 -2.07
CA CYS A 16 0.80 -0.49 -1.02
C CYS A 16 1.19 -0.02 0.39
N GLY A 17 2.05 1.01 0.47
CA GLY A 17 2.51 1.59 1.72
C GLY A 17 3.83 1.05 2.29
N ALA A 18 4.48 0.10 1.61
CA ALA A 18 5.82 -0.36 1.97
C ALA A 18 6.82 0.80 1.97
N GLY A 19 7.61 0.94 3.04
CA GLY A 19 8.59 2.02 3.20
C GLY A 19 8.02 3.41 3.49
N VAL A 20 6.70 3.55 3.62
CA VAL A 20 6.03 4.83 3.87
C VAL A 20 5.14 4.78 5.10
N ILE A 21 4.15 3.88 5.10
CA ILE A 21 3.23 3.67 6.25
C ILE A 21 3.57 2.39 7.02
N THR A 22 4.43 1.56 6.46
CA THR A 22 4.92 0.33 7.07
C THR A 22 6.44 0.29 6.93
N LEU A 23 7.04 -0.41 7.87
CA LEU A 23 8.48 -0.50 8.12
C LEU A 23 8.68 -1.82 8.88
N THR A 24 9.81 -2.49 8.69
CA THR A 24 10.19 -3.67 9.48
C THR A 24 11.63 -3.52 9.93
N ILE A 25 11.88 -3.84 11.20
CA ILE A 25 13.22 -3.86 11.79
C ILE A 25 13.50 -5.31 12.15
N ALA A 26 14.58 -5.86 11.60
CA ALA A 26 15.02 -7.22 11.85
C ALA A 26 15.77 -7.31 13.19
N PRO A 27 15.91 -8.51 13.78
CA PRO A 27 16.58 -8.69 15.07
C PRO A 27 18.05 -8.25 15.09
N ASP A 28 18.71 -8.27 13.93
CA ASP A 28 20.08 -7.78 13.71
C ASP A 28 20.15 -6.27 13.46
N GLY A 29 19.02 -5.57 13.54
CA GLY A 29 18.92 -4.12 13.37
C GLY A 29 18.66 -3.65 11.95
N GLY A 30 18.66 -4.54 10.95
CA GLY A 30 18.40 -4.18 9.55
C GLY A 30 17.00 -3.62 9.35
N ILE A 31 16.87 -2.54 8.58
CA ILE A 31 15.60 -1.85 8.35
C ILE A 31 15.12 -2.09 6.93
N TYR A 32 13.87 -2.52 6.78
CA TYR A 32 13.28 -2.93 5.51
C TYR A 32 11.92 -2.27 5.26
N PRO A 33 11.47 -2.16 3.99
CA PRO A 33 10.21 -1.50 3.64
C PRO A 33 8.97 -2.12 4.28
N CYS A 34 8.93 -3.46 4.38
CA CYS A 34 7.89 -4.20 5.09
C CYS A 34 8.31 -5.66 5.25
N LEU A 35 7.52 -6.42 6.00
CA LEU A 35 7.78 -7.84 6.28
C LEU A 35 7.93 -8.70 5.02
N ASN A 36 7.15 -8.41 3.96
CA ASN A 36 7.18 -9.18 2.71
C ASN A 36 8.34 -8.78 1.78
N LEU A 37 9.15 -7.79 2.16
CA LEU A 37 10.32 -7.30 1.45
C LEU A 37 11.56 -7.39 2.36
N TYR A 38 11.58 -8.40 3.24
CA TYR A 38 12.76 -8.75 4.03
C TYR A 38 13.76 -9.53 3.18
N ASP A 39 14.48 -8.78 2.34
CA ASP A 39 15.56 -9.26 1.48
C ASP A 39 16.66 -8.19 1.49
N GLY A 40 17.94 -8.60 1.56
CA GLY A 40 19.08 -7.69 1.66
C GLY A 40 19.13 -6.65 0.56
N GLN A 41 18.58 -6.92 -0.63
CA GLN A 41 18.50 -5.92 -1.71
C GLN A 41 17.57 -4.73 -1.40
N PHE A 42 16.69 -4.86 -0.40
CA PHE A 42 15.75 -3.83 0.02
C PHE A 42 16.09 -3.24 1.40
N GLU A 43 17.24 -3.54 1.97
CA GLU A 43 17.66 -2.93 3.23
C GLU A 43 17.86 -1.42 3.06
N PHE A 44 17.21 -0.63 3.91
CA PHE A 44 17.37 0.82 3.93
C PHE A 44 18.69 1.22 4.57
N CYS A 45 18.96 0.65 5.76
CA CYS A 45 20.14 0.78 6.59
C CYS A 45 19.99 -0.11 7.84
N ASN A 46 21.01 -0.14 8.71
CA ASN A 46 20.93 -0.79 10.01
C ASN A 46 20.75 0.26 11.13
N ILE A 47 19.87 -0.02 12.09
CA ILE A 47 19.60 0.88 13.24
C ILE A 47 20.80 1.00 14.19
N PHE A 48 21.70 0.02 14.19
CA PHE A 48 22.90 0.01 15.04
C PHE A 48 24.09 0.75 14.41
N ASP A 49 23.94 1.28 13.19
CA ASP A 49 24.96 2.10 12.55
C ASP A 49 25.17 3.43 13.30
N GLU A 50 26.43 3.83 13.50
CA GLU A 50 26.78 5.11 14.16
C GLU A 50 26.16 6.33 13.45
N ASP A 51 26.03 6.25 12.12
CA ASP A 51 25.45 7.24 11.22
C ASP A 51 24.02 6.89 10.74
N PHE A 52 23.30 6.05 11.51
CA PHE A 52 21.97 5.54 11.17
C PHE A 52 21.01 6.60 10.59
N LYS A 53 20.89 7.76 11.25
CA LYS A 53 19.93 8.80 10.84
C LYS A 53 20.23 9.31 9.43
N GLU A 54 21.50 9.57 9.13
CA GLU A 54 21.93 10.03 7.82
C GLU A 54 21.72 8.94 6.77
N LYS A 55 22.12 7.70 7.06
CA LYS A 55 21.88 6.56 6.17
C LYS A 55 20.40 6.33 5.88
N TYR A 56 19.56 6.40 6.89
CA TYR A 56 18.12 6.26 6.75
C TYR A 56 17.51 7.37 5.88
N GLU A 57 17.89 8.62 6.09
CA GLU A 57 17.40 9.75 5.30
C GLU A 57 17.91 9.71 3.85
N LYS A 58 19.16 9.30 3.64
CA LYS A 58 19.81 9.24 2.33
C LYS A 58 19.57 7.94 1.56
N SER A 59 19.06 6.89 2.19
CA SER A 59 18.80 5.58 1.58
C SER A 59 18.05 5.69 0.25
N ASP A 60 18.69 5.23 -0.82
CA ASP A 60 18.09 5.28 -2.15
C ASP A 60 16.90 4.33 -2.26
N ILE A 61 16.99 3.14 -1.66
CA ILE A 61 15.90 2.18 -1.59
C ILE A 61 14.68 2.82 -0.91
N ARG A 62 14.86 3.49 0.23
CA ARG A 62 13.76 4.21 0.89
C ARG A 62 13.12 5.25 -0.03
N LYS A 63 13.92 6.05 -0.72
CA LYS A 63 13.43 7.05 -1.68
C LYS A 63 12.70 6.41 -2.85
N GLU A 64 13.11 5.24 -3.32
CA GLU A 64 12.40 4.50 -4.37
C GLU A 64 11.00 4.10 -3.93
N PHE A 65 10.87 3.51 -2.72
CA PHE A 65 9.57 3.13 -2.17
C PHE A 65 8.66 4.33 -1.91
N GLN A 66 9.21 5.47 -1.46
CA GLN A 66 8.46 6.72 -1.29
C GLN A 66 7.94 7.30 -2.60
N LYS A 67 8.64 7.06 -3.71
CA LYS A 67 8.24 7.52 -5.05
C LYS A 67 7.25 6.58 -5.73
N LEU A 68 6.98 5.39 -5.17
CA LEU A 68 6.02 4.47 -5.78
C LEU A 68 4.63 5.10 -5.85
N ASN A 69 4.10 5.15 -7.07
CA ASN A 69 2.78 5.67 -7.37
C ASN A 69 2.11 4.78 -8.41
N ILE A 70 0.88 4.33 -8.14
CA ILE A 70 0.13 3.45 -9.02
C ILE A 70 -0.09 4.05 -10.42
N SER A 71 -0.07 5.37 -10.54
CA SER A 71 -0.19 6.09 -11.82
C SER A 71 1.08 6.04 -12.66
N GLN A 72 2.21 5.65 -12.06
CA GLN A 72 3.54 5.68 -12.68
C GLN A 72 4.30 4.34 -12.55
N ILE A 73 3.76 3.38 -11.81
CA ILE A 73 4.45 2.11 -11.52
C ILE A 73 4.62 1.24 -12.77
N ASN A 74 3.62 1.21 -13.65
CA ASN A 74 3.67 0.62 -14.99
C ASN A 74 2.46 1.11 -15.81
N GLU A 75 2.51 0.92 -17.13
CA GLU A 75 1.47 1.44 -18.05
C GLU A 75 0.09 0.83 -17.82
N ASP A 76 0.01 -0.48 -17.57
CA ASP A 76 -1.23 -1.20 -17.33
C ASP A 76 -1.97 -0.66 -16.10
N CYS A 77 -1.25 -0.44 -15.01
CA CYS A 77 -1.77 0.12 -13.78
C CYS A 77 -2.14 1.60 -13.94
N ALA A 78 -1.33 2.37 -14.68
CA ALA A 78 -1.58 3.79 -14.94
C ALA A 78 -2.92 4.02 -15.67
N LYS A 79 -3.24 3.15 -16.64
CA LYS A 79 -4.47 3.21 -17.46
C LYS A 79 -5.67 2.50 -16.80
N CYS A 80 -5.50 1.85 -15.65
CA CYS A 80 -6.56 1.06 -15.00
C CYS A 80 -7.61 1.92 -14.29
N ASN A 81 -8.90 1.63 -14.51
CA ASN A 81 -10.03 2.38 -13.94
C ASN A 81 -10.17 2.24 -12.42
N ILE A 82 -9.76 1.10 -11.85
CA ILE A 82 -9.84 0.85 -10.40
C ILE A 82 -8.50 1.07 -9.68
N LYS A 83 -7.54 1.75 -10.32
CA LYS A 83 -6.17 1.87 -9.80
C LYS A 83 -6.11 2.46 -8.38
N PHE A 84 -6.94 3.44 -8.07
CA PHE A 84 -6.98 4.08 -6.76
C PHE A 84 -7.75 3.28 -5.70
N LEU A 85 -8.52 2.28 -6.11
CA LEU A 85 -9.13 1.31 -5.21
C LEU A 85 -8.17 0.15 -4.91
N CYS A 86 -7.39 -0.24 -5.92
CA CYS A 86 -6.42 -1.33 -5.87
C CYS A 86 -5.08 -0.94 -5.20
N GLY A 87 -4.60 0.28 -5.49
CA GLY A 87 -3.30 0.80 -5.07
C GLY A 87 -2.09 -0.04 -5.47
N GLY A 88 -2.24 -0.98 -6.39
CA GLY A 88 -1.19 -1.91 -6.80
C GLY A 88 -1.01 -3.11 -5.87
N ARG A 89 -1.85 -3.32 -4.85
CA ARG A 89 -1.76 -4.51 -3.95
C ARG A 89 -0.34 -4.73 -3.39
N CYS A 90 -0.03 -5.92 -2.88
CA CYS A 90 1.24 -6.18 -2.21
C CYS A 90 2.42 -6.15 -3.20
N ARG A 91 3.40 -5.27 -2.95
CA ARG A 91 4.63 -5.19 -3.74
C ARG A 91 5.63 -6.30 -3.38
N GLY A 92 5.66 -6.74 -2.12
CA GLY A 92 6.44 -7.91 -1.70
C GLY A 92 5.98 -9.19 -2.37
N GLU A 93 4.67 -9.48 -2.37
CA GLU A 93 4.12 -10.63 -3.09
C GLU A 93 4.39 -10.56 -4.60
N THR A 94 4.24 -9.36 -5.19
CA THR A 94 4.58 -9.15 -6.60
C THR A 94 6.04 -9.51 -6.86
N PHE A 95 6.96 -8.97 -6.06
CA PHE A 95 8.39 -9.26 -6.19
C PHE A 95 8.70 -10.74 -6.04
N GLN A 96 8.11 -11.45 -5.06
CA GLN A 96 8.35 -12.89 -4.87
C GLN A 96 7.93 -13.74 -6.08
N VAL A 97 6.94 -13.30 -6.85
CA VAL A 97 6.44 -14.03 -8.02
C VAL A 97 7.12 -13.59 -9.32
N THR A 98 7.45 -12.30 -9.45
CA THR A 98 7.93 -11.72 -10.73
C THR A 98 9.37 -11.25 -10.70
N ASN A 99 10.03 -11.28 -9.54
CA ASN A 99 11.33 -10.65 -9.27
C ASN A 99 11.39 -9.14 -9.61
N ASP A 100 10.24 -8.46 -9.65
CA ASP A 100 10.16 -7.02 -9.94
C ASP A 100 9.06 -6.36 -9.10
N VAL A 101 9.44 -5.41 -8.24
CA VAL A 101 8.52 -4.65 -7.40
C VAL A 101 7.59 -3.72 -8.20
N LYS A 102 7.96 -3.32 -9.43
CA LYS A 102 7.17 -2.42 -10.29
C LYS A 102 6.25 -3.18 -11.25
N ALA A 103 6.41 -4.50 -11.35
CA ALA A 103 5.56 -5.34 -12.19
C ALA A 103 4.09 -5.27 -11.78
N LYS A 104 3.23 -5.66 -12.72
CA LYS A 104 1.79 -5.82 -12.47
C LYS A 104 1.57 -6.90 -11.40
N TYR A 105 0.61 -6.67 -10.51
CA TYR A 105 0.25 -7.68 -9.51
C TYR A 105 -0.16 -9.01 -10.19
N PRO A 106 0.42 -10.16 -9.81
CA PRO A 106 0.21 -11.44 -10.51
C PRO A 106 -1.26 -11.84 -10.63
N TYR A 107 -2.05 -11.60 -9.59
CA TYR A 107 -3.47 -11.97 -9.52
C TYR A 107 -4.41 -10.78 -9.79
N CYS A 108 -3.99 -9.85 -10.66
CA CYS A 108 -4.76 -8.64 -10.95
C CYS A 108 -6.14 -8.94 -11.55
N SER A 109 -6.23 -9.92 -12.43
CA SER A 109 -7.47 -10.32 -13.13
C SER A 109 -8.53 -10.87 -12.16
N GLU A 110 -8.11 -11.77 -11.28
CA GLU A 110 -8.93 -12.42 -10.27
C GLU A 110 -9.44 -11.39 -9.28
N TRP A 111 -8.56 -10.49 -8.85
CA TRP A 111 -8.93 -9.41 -7.94
C TRP A 111 -9.92 -8.42 -8.57
N LYS A 112 -9.73 -8.05 -9.84
CA LYS A 112 -10.70 -7.22 -10.58
C LYS A 112 -12.09 -7.85 -10.62
N LYS A 113 -12.17 -9.12 -11.01
CA LYS A 113 -13.44 -9.88 -11.05
C LYS A 113 -14.08 -9.97 -9.66
N ALA A 114 -13.30 -10.17 -8.62
CA ALA A 114 -13.80 -10.22 -7.25
C ALA A 114 -14.38 -8.85 -6.82
N MET A 115 -13.70 -7.75 -7.14
CA MET A 115 -14.19 -6.40 -6.85
C MET A 115 -15.47 -6.06 -7.61
N GLU A 116 -15.55 -6.41 -8.89
CA GLU A 116 -16.77 -6.24 -9.69
C GLU A 116 -17.96 -6.98 -9.06
N LYS A 117 -17.77 -8.23 -8.64
CA LYS A 117 -18.81 -8.99 -7.93
C LYS A 117 -19.23 -8.34 -6.62
N ILE A 118 -18.27 -7.85 -5.84
CA ILE A 118 -18.56 -7.15 -4.58
C ILE A 118 -19.40 -5.90 -4.85
N PHE A 119 -19.08 -5.13 -5.90
CA PHE A 119 -19.87 -3.95 -6.25
C PHE A 119 -21.31 -4.32 -6.63
N TRP A 120 -21.52 -5.37 -7.42
CA TRP A 120 -22.87 -5.83 -7.74
C TRP A 120 -23.65 -6.27 -6.51
N ILE A 121 -23.03 -7.03 -5.60
CA ILE A 121 -23.65 -7.45 -4.34
C ILE A 121 -24.04 -6.22 -3.49
N LEU A 122 -23.18 -5.21 -3.40
CA LEU A 122 -23.48 -3.99 -2.63
C LEU A 122 -24.59 -3.14 -3.27
N VAL A 123 -24.78 -3.22 -4.59
CA VAL A 123 -25.90 -2.58 -5.29
C VAL A 123 -27.21 -3.34 -5.06
N GLU A 124 -27.16 -4.67 -5.06
CA GLU A 124 -28.33 -5.52 -4.79
C GLU A 124 -28.76 -5.48 -3.32
N TYR A 125 -27.82 -5.36 -2.39
CA TYR A 125 -28.03 -5.37 -0.94
C TYR A 125 -27.36 -4.15 -0.26
N PRO A 126 -27.91 -2.93 -0.42
CA PRO A 126 -27.31 -1.70 0.13
C PRO A 126 -27.13 -1.73 1.65
N GLU A 127 -28.00 -2.43 2.38
CA GLU A 127 -27.99 -2.55 3.83
C GLU A 127 -26.67 -3.14 4.37
N LEU A 128 -25.95 -3.93 3.57
CA LEU A 128 -24.63 -4.46 3.92
C LEU A 128 -23.58 -3.34 4.08
N GLY A 129 -23.75 -2.23 3.36
CA GLY A 129 -22.87 -1.07 3.40
C GLY A 129 -23.33 0.02 4.36
N GLU A 130 -24.63 0.15 4.62
CA GLU A 130 -25.24 1.28 5.34
C GLU A 130 -24.68 1.48 6.75
N ASN A 131 -24.63 0.41 7.56
CA ASN A 131 -24.14 0.51 8.95
C ASN A 131 -22.70 1.04 9.01
N LYS A 132 -21.85 0.58 8.10
CA LYS A 132 -20.44 0.98 8.05
C LYS A 132 -20.27 2.38 7.47
N PHE A 133 -21.06 2.73 6.45
CA PHE A 133 -21.12 4.07 5.89
C PHE A 133 -21.54 5.08 6.96
N SER A 134 -22.62 4.84 7.70
CA SER A 134 -23.09 5.72 8.77
C SER A 134 -22.05 5.87 9.89
N GLN A 135 -21.34 4.80 10.26
CA GLN A 135 -20.27 4.87 11.26
C GLN A 135 -19.09 5.74 10.80
N ILE A 136 -18.63 5.56 9.55
CA ILE A 136 -17.53 6.36 8.99
C ILE A 136 -17.97 7.82 8.89
N ASN A 137 -19.17 8.07 8.34
CA ASN A 137 -19.68 9.43 8.10
C ASN A 137 -19.71 10.26 9.39
N LYS A 138 -20.15 9.66 10.51
CA LYS A 138 -20.17 10.30 11.84
C LYS A 138 -18.79 10.71 12.35
N ASN A 139 -17.75 9.94 12.02
CA ASN A 139 -16.40 10.19 12.52
C ASN A 139 -15.55 11.02 11.55
N THR A 140 -16.02 11.27 10.32
CA THR A 140 -15.25 12.00 9.28
C THR A 140 -14.84 13.41 9.70
N SER A 141 -15.66 14.09 10.50
CA SER A 141 -15.37 15.44 11.04
C SER A 141 -14.20 15.46 12.02
N GLU A 142 -13.96 14.38 12.78
CA GLU A 142 -12.81 14.27 13.69
C GLU A 142 -11.50 14.03 12.92
N TYR A 143 -11.55 13.34 11.78
CA TYR A 143 -10.37 12.96 11.01
C TYR A 143 -9.83 14.07 10.10
N LEU A 144 -10.64 15.06 9.73
CA LEU A 144 -10.20 16.21 8.93
C LEU A 144 -9.20 17.11 9.67
N ASN A 145 -9.20 17.11 11.01
CA ASN A 145 -8.34 17.95 11.84
C ASN A 145 -6.99 17.31 12.22
N LEU A 146 -6.69 16.09 11.76
CA LEU A 146 -5.46 15.37 12.15
C LEU A 146 -4.24 15.66 11.26
N TRP A 147 -4.41 16.43 10.17
CA TRP A 147 -3.36 16.69 9.18
C TRP A 147 -3.28 18.16 8.72
N HIS A 148 -3.81 19.09 9.53
CA HIS A 148 -3.53 20.52 9.44
C HIS A 148 -2.52 20.92 10.52
#